data_AF-A0A2W5NKP6-F1
#
_entry.id   AF-A0A2W5NKP6-F1
#
_cell.length_a   1.000
_cell.length_b   1.000
_cell.length_c   1.000
_cell.angle_alpha   90.00
_cell.angle_beta   90.00
_cell.angle_gamma   90.00
#
_symmetry.space_group_name_H-M   'P 1'
#
loop_
_entity.id
_entity.type
_entity.pdbx_description
1 polymer ?
#
loop_
_entity_poly.entity_id
_entity_poly.type
_entity_poly.pdbx_seq_one_letter_code
_entity_poly.pdbx_strand_id
1 'polypeptide(L)' 'MTDTSPPAPPPAQPRNPLHGLTLEAIVTALVARYGWADLGARIPIRCFTADPSIASSLKFL' A
#
# COMPACT_ATOMS: atom_id res chain seq x y z
N MET A 1 6.15 9.43 36.02
CA MET A 1 4.78 9.23 35.51
C MET A 1 4.77 9.72 34.07
N THR A 2 4.93 8.83 33.10
CA THR A 2 4.70 9.14 31.68
C THR A 2 3.23 8.89 31.39
N ASP A 3 2.47 9.97 31.20
CA ASP A 3 1.07 9.94 30.80
C ASP A 3 0.99 9.51 29.33
N THR A 4 0.63 8.24 29.10
CA THR A 4 0.31 7.73 27.77
C THR A 4 -1.19 7.92 27.55
N SER A 5 -1.61 9.11 27.15
CA SER A 5 -2.97 9.36 26.69
C SER A 5 -3.14 8.75 25.28
N PRO A 6 -4.13 7.87 25.03
CA PRO A 6 -4.34 7.30 23.70
C PRO A 6 -4.85 8.38 22.73
N PRO A 7 -4.36 8.42 21.48
CA PRO A 7 -4.83 9.39 20.50
C PRO A 7 -6.31 9.16 20.18
N ALA A 8 -7.07 10.25 20.05
CA ALA A 8 -8.47 10.20 19.65
C ALA A 8 -8.64 9.48 18.30
N PRO A 9 -9.75 8.74 18.09
CA PRO A 9 -9.99 8.05 16.83
C PRO A 9 -10.05 9.07 15.67
N PRO A 10 -9.50 8.73 14.49
CA PRO A 10 -9.54 9.63 13.35
C PRO A 10 -10.98 9.93 12.95
N PRO A 11 -11.27 11.16 12.48
CA PRO A 11 -12.61 11.53 12.05
C PRO A 11 -13.06 10.63 10.90
N ALA A 12 -14.31 10.15 10.97
CA ALA A 12 -14.91 9.38 9.88
C ALA A 12 -14.83 10.21 8.58
N GLN A 13 -14.41 9.57 7.49
CA GLN A 13 -14.30 10.20 6.17
C GLN A 13 -15.44 9.73 5.26
N PRO A 14 -16.64 10.31 5.38
CA PRO A 14 -17.75 9.96 4.50
C PRO A 14 -17.38 10.22 3.04
N ARG A 15 -17.65 9.22 2.17
CA ARG A 15 -17.44 9.26 0.72
C ARG A 15 -15.97 9.26 0.26
N ASN A 16 -15.04 8.73 1.06
CA ASN A 16 -13.68 8.53 0.60
C ASN A 16 -13.65 7.48 -0.53
N PRO A 17 -13.21 7.83 -1.77
CA PRO A 17 -13.22 6.93 -2.92
C PRO A 17 -12.23 5.76 -2.79
N LEU A 18 -11.31 5.84 -1.84
CA LEU A 18 -10.36 4.76 -1.52
C LEU A 18 -10.90 3.81 -0.46
N HIS A 19 -12.05 4.12 0.15
CA HIS A 19 -12.64 3.28 1.19
C HIS A 19 -13.15 1.97 0.58
N GLY A 20 -12.73 0.83 1.15
CA GLY A 20 -13.09 -0.50 0.65
C GLY A 20 -12.23 -1.03 -0.50
N LEU A 21 -11.19 -0.29 -0.93
CA LEU A 21 -10.22 -0.84 -1.87
C LEU A 21 -9.34 -1.89 -1.20
N THR A 22 -9.16 -3.02 -1.88
CA THR A 22 -8.22 -4.05 -1.45
C THR A 22 -6.79 -3.62 -1.77
N LEU A 23 -5.85 -4.17 -1.01
CA LEU A 23 -4.43 -3.97 -1.28
C LEU A 23 -4.06 -4.42 -2.71
N GLU A 24 -4.70 -5.49 -3.19
CA GLU A 24 -4.56 -5.99 -4.56
C GLU A 24 -4.97 -4.93 -5.60
N ALA A 25 -6.11 -4.28 -5.41
CA ALA A 25 -6.59 -3.24 -6.32
C ALA A 25 -5.61 -2.05 -6.36
N ILE A 26 -5.06 -1.67 -5.20
CA ILE A 26 -4.10 -0.57 -5.08
C ILE A 26 -2.80 -0.94 -5.81
N VAL A 27 -2.21 -2.10 -5.52
CA VAL A 27 -0.95 -2.53 -6.15
C VAL A 27 -1.15 -2.67 -7.66
N THR A 28 -2.26 -3.24 -8.12
CA THR A 28 -2.58 -3.37 -9.55
C THR A 28 -2.67 -2.01 -10.23
N ALA A 29 -3.34 -1.02 -9.61
CA ALA A 29 -3.43 0.33 -10.15
C ALA A 29 -2.06 1.04 -10.18
N LEU A 30 -1.23 0.84 -9.16
CA LEU A 30 0.13 1.40 -9.11
C LEU A 30 1.01 0.80 -10.22
N VAL A 31 0.94 -0.51 -10.43
CA VAL A 31 1.69 -1.20 -11.49
C VAL A 31 1.20 -0.76 -12.87
N ALA A 32 -0.12 -0.61 -13.07
CA ALA A 32 -0.67 -0.11 -14.33
C ALA A 32 -0.24 1.32 -14.63
N ARG A 33 -0.05 2.15 -13.60
CA ARG A 33 0.35 3.57 -13.77
C ARG A 33 1.84 3.77 -13.93
N TYR A 34 2.66 3.04 -13.18
CA TYR A 34 4.11 3.27 -13.11
C TYR A 34 4.93 2.13 -13.74
N GLY A 35 4.41 0.91 -13.77
CA GLY A 35 5.18 -0.27 -14.10
C GLY A 35 6.11 -0.70 -12.97
N TRP A 36 6.64 -1.93 -13.08
CA TRP A 36 7.46 -2.54 -12.03
C TRP A 36 8.82 -1.87 -11.87
N ALA A 37 9.44 -1.39 -12.95
CA ALA A 37 10.75 -0.76 -12.90
C ALA A 37 10.75 0.53 -12.05
N ASP A 38 9.79 1.43 -12.31
CA ASP A 38 9.61 2.65 -11.52
C ASP A 38 9.21 2.34 -10.07
N LEU A 39 8.34 1.35 -9.86
CA LEU A 39 7.94 0.93 -8.52
C LEU A 39 9.12 0.40 -7.71
N GLY A 40 9.97 -0.43 -8.30
CA GLY A 40 11.18 -0.95 -7.67
C GLY A 40 12.23 0.13 -7.40
N ALA A 41 12.29 1.18 -8.22
CA ALA A 41 13.17 2.33 -7.99
C ALA A 41 12.66 3.21 -6.82
N ARG A 42 11.35 3.40 -6.71
CA ARG A 42 10.72 4.22 -5.65
C ARG A 42 10.63 3.49 -4.32
N ILE A 43 10.35 2.19 -4.37
CA ILE A 43 10.14 1.31 -3.23
C ILE A 43 11.02 0.06 -3.47
N PRO A 44 12.29 0.08 -3.00
CA PRO A 44 13.26 -0.98 -3.29
C PRO A 44 13.01 -2.23 -2.46
N ILE A 45 11.87 -2.89 -2.69
CA ILE A 45 11.50 -4.18 -2.10
C ILE A 45 11.66 -5.29 -3.13
N ARG A 46 12.07 -6.47 -2.66
CA ARG A 46 12.42 -7.60 -3.54
C ARG A 46 11.27 -8.06 -4.44
N CYS A 47 10.03 -7.98 -3.96
CA CYS A 47 8.86 -8.38 -4.75
C CYS A 47 8.59 -7.45 -5.95
N PHE A 48 9.19 -6.25 -6.02
CA PHE A 48 9.07 -5.35 -7.17
C PHE A 48 10.26 -5.45 -8.14
N THR A 49 11.38 -6.05 -7.73
CA THR A 49 12.64 -6.06 -8.51
C THR A 49 13.11 -7.45 -8.94
N ALA A 50 12.83 -8.51 -8.18
CA ALA A 50 13.37 -9.85 -8.42
C ALA A 50 12.37 -10.82 -9.09
N ASP A 51 11.10 -10.79 -8.67
CA ASP A 51 10.00 -11.57 -9.26
C ASP A 51 8.72 -10.73 -9.23
N PRO A 52 8.63 -9.71 -10.10
CA PRO A 52 7.55 -8.74 -10.07
C PRO A 52 6.20 -9.37 -10.41
N SER A 53 5.39 -9.61 -9.38
CA SER A 53 4.02 -10.09 -9.52
C SER A 53 3.12 -9.57 -8.41
N ILE A 54 1.82 -9.45 -8.72
CA ILE A 54 0.81 -9.06 -7.73
C ILE A 54 0.77 -10.06 -6.58
N ALA A 55 0.81 -11.36 -6.86
CA ALA A 55 0.78 -12.41 -5.85
C ALA A 55 2.00 -12.39 -4.91
N SER A 56 3.22 -12.15 -5.43
CA SER A 56 4.43 -12.02 -4.61
C SER A 56 4.37 -10.76 -3.72
N SER A 57 3.83 -9.67 -4.26
CA SER A 57 3.64 -8.41 -3.54
C SER A 57 2.65 -8.55 -2.39
N LEU A 58 1.50 -9.19 -2.62
CA LEU A 58 0.47 -9.40 -1.59
C LEU A 58 0.85 -10.41 -0.52
N LYS A 59 1.74 -11.37 -0.82
CA LYS A 59 2.25 -12.28 0.21
C LYS A 59 3.25 -11.60 1.15
N PHE A 60 3.88 -10.51 0.70
CA PHE A 60 4.88 -9.79 1.46
C PHE A 60 4.29 -8.65 2.30
N LEU A 61 3.32 -7.91 1.74
CA LEU A 61 2.66 -6.77 2.37
C LEU A 61 1.54 -7.20 3.32
#